data_AF-M0MA41-F1
#
_entry.id   AF-M0MA41-F1
#
_cell.length_a   1.000
_cell.length_b   1.000
_cell.length_c   1.000
_cell.angle_alpha   90.00
_cell.angle_beta   90.00
_cell.angle_gamma   90.00
#
_symmetry.space_group_name_H-M   'P 1'
#
loop_
_entity.id
_entity.type
_entity.pdbx_description
1 polymer ?
#
loop_
_entity_poly.entity_id
_entity_poly.type
_entity_poly.pdbx_seq_one_letter_code
_entity_poly.pdbx_strand_id
1 'polypeptide(L)'
;MSDSEADAGDDYGPRRDHVDRQSGEVDADVDIDVDDVLERLDELEQSVSSPSERADVRSVRRMLEHVPGRRSVSNGIQKYTTRDVAEGFVGAVLLSLPLLVEDGVFEIAEWFLETTIAGIPVALVANVTFIVLLTTGLLYWTDFRDVGVSEPLFGVVPRRLVGVLAVSFLTSVFLLVLWGRHAEEDPTRLEAFGRVTVIWAAAAIGASLGDILPGESEGTDVTLETVDDLVGRDSEDE
;
A
#
# COMPACT_ATOMS: atom_id res chain seq x y z
N MET A 1 46.07 62.12 -34.36
CA MET A 1 45.03 63.01 -33.81
C MET A 1 43.74 62.34 -34.19
N SER A 2 43.21 61.58 -33.25
CA SER A 2 42.14 60.60 -33.41
C SER A 2 40.96 61.00 -32.53
N ASP A 3 39.80 60.60 -33.01
CA ASP A 3 38.46 60.82 -32.49
C ASP A 3 38.31 60.65 -30.97
N SER A 4 37.51 61.56 -30.37
CA SER A 4 36.92 61.39 -29.04
C SER A 4 35.72 62.32 -28.93
N GLU A 5 34.53 61.78 -29.14
CA GLU A 5 33.28 62.37 -28.66
C GLU A 5 32.54 61.30 -27.85
N ALA A 6 31.97 61.76 -26.74
CA ALA A 6 31.75 61.03 -25.51
C ALA A 6 30.52 60.11 -25.56
N ASP A 7 30.72 58.90 -25.06
CA ASP A 7 29.70 57.98 -24.57
C ASP A 7 29.53 58.21 -23.06
N ALA A 8 28.33 58.59 -22.63
CA ALA A 8 27.95 58.66 -21.23
C ALA A 8 26.48 58.26 -21.12
N GLY A 9 26.26 56.98 -20.84
CA GLY A 9 24.95 56.40 -20.59
C GLY A 9 24.30 56.94 -19.31
N ASP A 10 23.02 57.23 -19.42
CA ASP A 10 22.13 57.57 -18.30
C ASP A 10 21.90 56.34 -17.40
N ASP A 11 22.48 56.40 -16.20
CA ASP A 11 22.15 55.56 -15.06
C ASP A 11 21.10 56.29 -14.20
N TYR A 12 19.83 55.91 -14.34
CA TYR A 12 18.79 56.05 -13.30
C TYR A 12 17.69 55.01 -13.57
N GLY A 13 17.78 53.86 -12.87
CA GLY A 13 16.86 52.74 -13.00
C GLY A 13 15.43 53.01 -12.48
N PRO A 14 14.41 52.27 -12.95
CA PRO A 14 13.06 52.37 -12.42
C PRO A 14 12.92 51.60 -11.10
N ARG A 15 12.14 52.22 -10.21
CA ARG A 15 11.76 51.79 -8.85
C ARG A 15 11.42 50.30 -8.75
N ARG A 16 12.01 49.64 -7.75
CA ARG A 16 11.49 48.38 -7.22
C ARG A 16 10.27 48.70 -6.36
N ASP A 17 9.10 48.40 -6.86
CA ASP A 17 7.89 48.38 -6.05
C ASP A 17 8.00 47.21 -5.06
N HIS A 18 7.88 47.55 -3.78
CA HIS A 18 7.77 46.61 -2.68
C HIS A 18 6.46 45.83 -2.83
N VAL A 19 6.55 44.61 -3.34
CA VAL A 19 5.50 43.61 -3.12
C VAL A 19 5.74 43.04 -1.72
N ASP A 20 4.93 43.52 -0.77
CA ASP A 20 4.77 42.91 0.54
C ASP A 20 4.42 41.43 0.35
N ARG A 21 5.42 40.56 0.47
CA ARG A 21 5.18 39.14 0.75
C ARG A 21 4.65 39.06 2.17
N GLN A 22 3.33 39.15 2.30
CA GLN A 22 2.66 38.46 3.40
C GLN A 22 2.98 36.98 3.23
N SER A 23 3.95 36.52 4.02
CA SER A 23 4.20 35.12 4.28
C SER A 23 2.97 34.56 4.98
N GLY A 24 1.96 34.19 4.18
CA GLY A 24 0.94 33.25 4.60
C GLY A 24 1.64 31.93 4.84
N GLU A 25 1.62 31.51 6.09
CA GLU A 25 1.86 30.14 6.53
C GLU A 25 1.14 29.20 5.54
N VAL A 26 1.91 28.50 4.70
CA VAL A 26 1.35 27.44 3.84
C VAL A 26 1.12 26.28 4.78
N ASP A 27 -0.10 26.23 5.30
CA ASP A 27 -0.59 25.11 6.09
C ASP A 27 -0.48 23.83 5.25
N ALA A 28 -0.08 22.76 5.92
CA ALA A 28 0.23 21.46 5.35
C ALA A 28 -1.05 20.72 4.92
N ASP A 29 -0.91 19.80 3.95
CA ASP A 29 -1.95 18.84 3.51
C ASP A 29 -3.32 19.43 3.16
N VAL A 30 -3.42 20.03 1.97
CA VAL A 30 -4.71 20.14 1.29
C VAL A 30 -4.81 18.96 0.33
N ASP A 31 -5.64 17.99 0.69
CA ASP A 31 -6.18 17.02 -0.27
C ASP A 31 -6.92 17.82 -1.36
N ILE A 32 -6.31 17.95 -2.54
CA ILE A 32 -6.86 18.75 -3.63
C ILE A 32 -7.90 17.89 -4.37
N ASP A 33 -9.17 18.05 -4.01
CA ASP A 33 -10.26 17.44 -4.77
C ASP A 33 -10.35 18.11 -6.16
N VAL A 34 -10.65 17.32 -7.18
CA VAL A 34 -10.90 17.80 -8.54
C VAL A 34 -12.06 18.79 -8.54
N ASP A 35 -13.04 18.60 -7.66
CA ASP A 35 -14.17 19.52 -7.51
C ASP A 35 -13.72 20.91 -7.00
N ASP A 36 -12.75 20.97 -6.08
CA ASP A 36 -12.18 22.24 -5.58
C ASP A 36 -11.39 22.96 -6.68
N VAL A 37 -10.67 22.21 -7.52
CA VAL A 37 -9.97 22.78 -8.69
C VAL A 37 -10.97 23.31 -9.70
N LEU A 38 -12.09 22.63 -9.93
CA LEU A 38 -13.16 23.09 -10.82
C LEU A 38 -13.84 24.36 -10.29
N GLU A 39 -14.08 24.45 -8.98
CA GLU A 39 -14.60 25.66 -8.34
C GLU A 39 -13.63 26.84 -8.48
N ARG A 40 -12.33 26.60 -8.28
CA ARG A 40 -11.29 27.62 -8.48
C ARG A 40 -11.20 28.10 -9.94
N LEU A 41 -11.41 27.20 -10.90
CA LEU A 41 -11.46 27.56 -12.32
C LEU A 41 -12.71 28.38 -12.66
N ASP A 42 -13.84 28.17 -11.98
CA ASP A 42 -15.06 28.96 -12.15
C ASP A 42 -14.88 30.39 -11.62
N GLU A 43 -14.27 30.54 -10.44
CA GLU A 43 -13.86 31.85 -9.89
C GLU A 43 -12.90 32.58 -10.85
N LEU A 44 -11.96 31.84 -11.44
CA LEU A 44 -11.01 32.39 -12.40
C LEU A 44 -11.69 32.84 -13.69
N GLU A 45 -12.61 32.05 -14.25
CA GLU A 45 -13.39 32.42 -15.45
C GLU A 45 -14.19 33.72 -15.23
N GLN A 46 -14.74 33.91 -14.04
CA GLN A 46 -15.51 35.11 -13.67
C GLN A 46 -14.61 36.35 -13.49
N SER A 47 -13.37 36.17 -13.03
CA SER A 47 -12.41 37.27 -12.82
C SER A 47 -11.73 37.76 -14.12
N VAL A 48 -11.72 36.92 -15.15
CA VAL A 48 -10.97 37.16 -16.39
C VAL A 48 -11.76 38.04 -17.37
N SER A 49 -11.11 39.12 -17.82
CA SER A 49 -11.72 40.12 -18.70
C SER A 49 -11.52 39.84 -20.19
N SER A 50 -10.46 39.12 -20.58
CA SER A 50 -10.13 38.85 -21.98
C SER A 50 -10.93 37.66 -22.56
N PRO A 51 -11.47 37.78 -23.79
CA PRO A 51 -12.12 36.67 -24.48
C PRO A 51 -11.20 35.47 -24.74
N SER A 52 -9.90 35.69 -24.94
CA SER A 52 -8.92 34.61 -25.17
C SER A 52 -8.66 33.82 -23.90
N GLU A 53 -8.45 34.51 -22.79
CA GLU A 53 -8.18 33.88 -21.48
C GLU A 53 -9.39 33.07 -20.99
N ARG A 54 -10.63 33.54 -21.23
CA ARG A 54 -11.84 32.72 -20.95
C ARG A 54 -11.93 31.47 -21.81
N ALA A 55 -11.37 31.48 -23.03
CA ALA A 55 -11.35 30.28 -23.87
C ALA A 55 -10.36 29.24 -23.33
N ASP A 56 -9.24 29.69 -22.77
CA ASP A 56 -8.22 28.84 -22.17
C ASP A 56 -8.74 28.17 -20.88
N VAL A 57 -9.39 28.93 -19.99
CA VAL A 57 -10.02 28.38 -18.76
C VAL A 57 -11.07 27.32 -19.10
N ARG A 58 -11.94 27.58 -20.10
CA ARG A 58 -12.93 26.59 -20.57
C ARG A 58 -12.32 25.36 -21.24
N SER A 59 -11.10 25.46 -21.76
CA SER A 59 -10.38 24.33 -22.34
C SER A 59 -9.84 23.42 -21.23
N VAL A 60 -9.19 24.01 -20.22
CA VAL A 60 -8.67 23.29 -19.05
C VAL A 60 -9.80 22.64 -18.25
N ARG A 61 -10.90 23.37 -18.02
CA ARG A 61 -12.12 22.85 -17.39
C ARG A 61 -12.67 21.64 -18.13
N ARG A 62 -12.74 21.68 -19.46
CA ARG A 62 -13.19 20.54 -20.28
C ARG A 62 -12.24 19.36 -20.19
N MET A 63 -10.93 19.57 -20.13
CA MET A 63 -9.98 18.47 -19.93
C MET A 63 -10.19 17.80 -18.56
N LEU A 64 -10.35 18.59 -17.49
CA LEU A 64 -10.61 18.10 -16.13
C LEU A 64 -11.96 17.39 -16.01
N GLU A 65 -13.02 17.89 -16.66
CA GLU A 65 -14.32 17.22 -16.70
C GLU A 65 -14.26 15.83 -17.35
N HIS A 66 -13.36 15.61 -18.31
CA HIS A 66 -13.23 14.33 -19.01
C HIS A 66 -12.26 13.35 -18.34
N VAL A 67 -11.62 13.72 -17.23
CA VAL A 67 -10.82 12.78 -16.43
C VAL A 67 -11.78 11.77 -15.80
N PRO A 68 -11.71 10.47 -16.15
CA PRO A 68 -12.51 9.43 -15.50
C PRO A 68 -12.06 9.33 -14.04
N GLY A 69 -12.94 9.62 -13.08
CA GLY A 69 -12.58 9.57 -11.66
C GLY A 69 -13.18 10.62 -10.72
N ARG A 70 -14.25 11.34 -11.10
CA ARG A 70 -14.93 12.39 -10.29
C ARG A 70 -15.47 11.99 -8.90
N ARG A 71 -15.12 10.80 -8.39
CA ARG A 71 -15.40 10.31 -7.02
C ARG A 71 -14.29 9.38 -6.49
N SER A 72 -13.16 9.30 -7.21
CA SER A 72 -12.11 8.31 -6.96
C SER A 72 -10.77 8.94 -6.62
N VAL A 73 -10.69 10.27 -6.55
CA VAL A 73 -9.44 10.99 -6.25
C VAL A 73 -9.35 11.39 -4.78
N SER A 74 -10.48 11.64 -4.08
CA SER A 74 -10.50 12.01 -2.66
C SER A 74 -10.65 10.84 -1.67
N ASN A 75 -10.89 9.61 -2.14
CA ASN A 75 -10.84 8.43 -1.27
C ASN A 75 -9.84 7.43 -1.84
N GLY A 76 -8.66 7.40 -1.23
CA GLY A 76 -7.63 6.36 -1.39
C GLY A 76 -8.12 4.98 -0.96
N ILE A 77 -9.11 4.43 -1.65
CA ILE A 77 -9.49 3.04 -1.51
C ILE A 77 -8.52 2.22 -2.35
N GLN A 78 -7.33 1.96 -1.81
CA GLN A 78 -6.54 0.82 -2.26
C GLN A 78 -7.28 -0.45 -1.81
N LYS A 79 -8.23 -0.89 -2.64
CA LYS A 79 -8.91 -2.17 -2.45
C LYS A 79 -7.87 -3.27 -2.62
N TYR A 80 -7.84 -4.23 -1.69
CA TYR A 80 -7.03 -5.42 -1.81
C TYR A 80 -7.63 -6.31 -2.92
N THR A 81 -6.91 -6.42 -4.03
CA THR A 81 -7.33 -7.13 -5.25
C THR A 81 -6.78 -8.55 -5.30
N THR A 82 -7.32 -9.37 -6.20
CA THR A 82 -6.77 -10.72 -6.48
C THR A 82 -5.32 -10.69 -6.99
N ARG A 83 -4.88 -9.57 -7.57
CA ARG A 83 -3.49 -9.36 -7.98
C ARG A 83 -2.56 -9.21 -6.78
N ASP A 84 -2.98 -8.44 -5.79
CA ASP A 84 -2.22 -8.25 -4.55
C ASP A 84 -2.02 -9.59 -3.80
N VAL A 85 -3.03 -10.47 -3.87
CA VAL A 85 -2.92 -11.86 -3.41
C VAL A 85 -1.84 -12.62 -4.18
N ALA A 86 -1.82 -12.52 -5.50
CA ALA A 86 -0.86 -13.23 -6.35
C ALA A 86 0.58 -12.69 -6.18
N GLU A 87 0.75 -11.38 -6.13
CA GLU A 87 2.05 -10.73 -5.91
C GLU A 87 2.57 -11.03 -4.49
N GLY A 88 1.68 -11.00 -3.50
CA GLY A 88 1.98 -11.44 -2.15
C GLY A 88 2.37 -12.92 -2.07
N PHE A 89 1.68 -13.80 -2.80
CA PHE A 89 2.04 -15.22 -2.90
C PHE A 89 3.43 -15.41 -3.50
N VAL A 90 3.74 -14.74 -4.62
CA VAL A 90 5.06 -14.84 -5.27
C VAL A 90 6.16 -14.37 -4.33
N GLY A 91 5.96 -13.22 -3.67
CA GLY A 91 6.90 -12.71 -2.67
C GLY A 91 7.11 -13.70 -1.52
N ALA A 92 6.01 -14.26 -0.99
CA ALA A 92 6.07 -15.26 0.06
C ALA A 92 6.88 -16.50 -0.33
N VAL A 93 6.66 -17.04 -1.54
CA VAL A 93 7.41 -18.19 -2.05
C VAL A 93 8.90 -17.88 -2.16
N LEU A 94 9.26 -16.78 -2.82
CA LEU A 94 10.66 -16.43 -3.08
C LEU A 94 11.48 -16.27 -1.80
N LEU A 95 10.89 -15.67 -0.76
CA LEU A 95 11.56 -15.45 0.52
C LEU A 95 11.57 -16.70 1.41
N SER A 96 10.61 -17.62 1.24
CA SER A 96 10.48 -18.83 2.05
C SER A 96 11.30 -20.01 1.54
N LEU A 97 11.57 -20.08 0.23
CA LEU A 97 12.26 -21.21 -0.37
C LEU A 97 13.64 -21.52 0.25
N PRO A 98 14.51 -20.54 0.56
CA PRO A 98 15.79 -20.82 1.18
C PRO A 98 15.65 -21.49 2.56
N LEU A 99 14.70 -21.02 3.37
CA LEU A 99 14.40 -21.59 4.68
C LEU A 99 13.81 -22.99 4.58
N LEU A 100 12.99 -23.25 3.56
CA LEU A 100 12.36 -24.55 3.36
C LEU A 100 13.38 -25.68 3.20
N VAL A 101 14.57 -25.37 2.66
CA VAL A 101 15.67 -26.34 2.44
C VAL A 101 16.52 -26.52 3.69
N GLU A 102 16.42 -25.63 4.66
CA GLU A 102 17.26 -25.63 5.86
C GLU A 102 16.62 -26.41 7.01
N ASP A 103 17.39 -27.29 7.64
CA ASP A 103 16.92 -28.10 8.76
C ASP A 103 16.82 -27.28 10.06
N GLY A 104 17.45 -26.10 10.12
CA GLY A 104 17.35 -25.17 11.26
C GLY A 104 15.91 -24.71 11.56
N VAL A 105 15.00 -24.78 10.59
CA VAL A 105 13.57 -24.51 10.80
C VAL A 105 12.95 -25.45 11.84
N PHE A 106 13.41 -26.70 11.85
CA PHE A 106 12.94 -27.76 12.74
C PHE A 106 13.46 -27.52 14.16
N GLU A 107 14.76 -27.24 14.28
CA GLU A 107 15.39 -26.88 15.56
C GLU A 107 14.74 -25.66 16.21
N ILE A 108 14.43 -24.61 15.44
CA ILE A 108 13.75 -23.42 15.95
C ILE A 108 12.32 -23.76 16.42
N ALA A 109 11.61 -24.62 15.68
CA ALA A 109 10.26 -25.03 16.04
C ALA A 109 10.22 -25.87 17.33
N GLU A 110 11.21 -26.74 17.54
CA GLU A 110 11.39 -27.47 18.80
C GLU A 110 11.69 -26.51 19.95
N TRP A 111 12.60 -25.56 19.74
CA TRP A 111 12.96 -24.55 20.74
C TRP A 111 11.75 -23.74 21.22
N PHE A 112 10.80 -23.44 20.33
CA PHE A 112 9.57 -22.74 20.71
C PHE A 112 8.74 -23.46 21.77
N LEU A 113 8.89 -24.78 21.89
CA LEU A 113 8.13 -25.61 22.82
C LEU A 113 8.89 -25.90 24.12
N GLU A 114 10.19 -25.63 24.19
CA GLU A 114 11.01 -25.89 25.39
C GLU A 114 10.53 -25.10 26.61
N THR A 115 10.14 -23.84 26.41
CA THR A 115 9.72 -22.95 27.49
C THR A 115 8.21 -22.79 27.49
N THR A 116 7.55 -23.36 28.50
CA THR A 116 6.11 -23.20 28.72
C THR A 116 5.81 -22.50 30.04
N ILE A 117 4.91 -21.52 30.01
CA ILE A 117 4.38 -20.85 31.21
C ILE A 117 2.88 -21.16 31.26
N ALA A 118 2.44 -21.79 32.36
CA ALA A 118 1.05 -22.26 32.51
C ALA A 118 0.55 -23.15 31.35
N GLY A 119 1.45 -23.93 30.75
CA GLY A 119 1.15 -24.80 29.59
C GLY A 119 1.13 -24.08 28.24
N ILE A 120 1.44 -22.78 28.20
CA ILE A 120 1.49 -21.98 26.97
C ILE A 120 2.96 -21.87 26.51
N PRO A 121 3.29 -22.26 25.27
CA PRO A 121 4.64 -22.10 24.71
C PRO A 121 4.91 -20.61 24.43
N VAL A 122 5.60 -19.94 25.35
CA VAL A 122 5.73 -18.47 25.31
C VAL A 122 6.58 -17.99 24.14
N ALA A 123 7.58 -18.77 23.73
CA ALA A 123 8.43 -18.45 22.59
C ALA A 123 7.64 -18.53 21.26
N LEU A 124 6.75 -19.52 21.11
CA LEU A 124 5.85 -19.61 19.97
C LEU A 124 4.90 -18.41 19.90
N VAL A 125 4.29 -18.04 21.03
CA VAL A 125 3.39 -16.88 21.10
C VAL A 125 4.13 -15.59 20.77
N ALA A 126 5.36 -15.44 21.27
CA ALA A 126 6.22 -14.32 20.94
C ALA A 126 6.55 -14.28 19.44
N ASN A 127 6.84 -15.42 18.82
CA ASN A 127 7.09 -15.50 17.38
C ASN A 127 5.87 -15.07 16.55
N VAL A 128 4.68 -15.62 16.85
CA VAL A 128 3.45 -15.23 16.15
C VAL A 128 3.16 -13.74 16.33
N THR A 129 3.34 -13.22 17.55
CA THR A 129 3.17 -11.78 17.82
C THR A 129 4.19 -10.94 17.04
N PHE A 130 5.44 -11.40 16.97
CA PHE A 130 6.50 -10.75 16.21
C PHE A 130 6.15 -10.68 14.71
N ILE A 131 5.65 -11.76 14.12
CA ILE A 131 5.22 -11.78 12.71
C ILE A 131 4.14 -10.72 12.47
N VAL A 132 3.09 -10.72 13.29
CA VAL A 132 1.98 -9.77 13.15
C VAL A 132 2.45 -8.31 13.31
N LEU A 133 3.28 -8.03 14.32
CA LEU A 133 3.83 -6.69 14.54
C LEU A 133 4.76 -6.26 13.41
N LEU A 134 5.60 -7.17 12.91
CA LEU A 134 6.51 -6.90 11.82
C LEU A 134 5.75 -6.58 10.54
N THR A 135 4.76 -7.40 10.17
CA THR A 135 3.91 -7.15 8.99
C THR A 135 3.11 -5.86 9.15
N THR A 136 2.57 -5.60 10.34
CA THR A 136 1.87 -4.33 10.63
C THR A 136 2.83 -3.15 10.45
N GLY A 137 4.05 -3.26 10.97
CA GLY A 137 5.08 -2.23 10.79
C GLY A 137 5.41 -2.02 9.32
N LEU A 138 5.61 -3.08 8.55
CA LEU A 138 5.97 -2.96 7.14
C LEU A 138 4.85 -2.36 6.28
N LEU A 139 3.58 -2.63 6.61
CA LEU A 139 2.43 -2.12 5.87
C LEU A 139 1.96 -0.72 6.32
N TYR A 140 2.14 -0.36 7.59
CA TYR A 140 1.51 0.84 8.18
C TYR A 140 2.48 1.80 8.88
N TRP A 141 3.75 1.45 9.09
CA TRP A 141 4.72 2.38 9.71
C TRP A 141 5.29 3.39 8.70
N THR A 142 5.21 3.08 7.40
CA THR A 142 5.92 3.85 6.35
C THR A 142 5.13 5.00 5.74
N ASP A 143 3.83 5.14 5.99
CA ASP A 143 3.07 6.29 5.46
C ASP A 143 1.76 6.56 6.24
N PHE A 144 1.61 7.78 6.76
CA PHE A 144 0.40 8.30 7.42
C PHE A 144 -0.61 8.84 6.40
N ARG A 145 -0.75 8.20 5.24
CA ARG A 145 -1.74 8.63 4.25
C ARG A 145 -3.07 7.98 4.59
N ASP A 146 -4.03 8.83 4.92
CA ASP A 146 -5.40 8.55 5.36
C ASP A 146 -5.90 7.20 4.85
N VAL A 147 -5.78 6.19 5.72
CA VAL A 147 -6.32 4.88 5.44
C VAL A 147 -7.81 5.04 5.69
N GLY A 148 -8.54 5.45 4.65
CA GLY A 148 -9.99 5.37 4.63
C GLY A 148 -10.36 3.92 4.89
N VAL A 149 -10.63 3.60 6.15
CA VAL A 149 -10.94 2.26 6.64
C VAL A 149 -12.27 1.86 5.99
N SER A 150 -12.17 1.35 4.76
CA SER A 150 -13.30 0.87 4.00
C SER A 150 -13.64 -0.50 4.58
N GLU A 151 -14.50 -0.44 5.60
CA GLU A 151 -15.12 -1.55 6.34
C GLU A 151 -14.09 -2.57 6.91
N PRO A 152 -13.53 -2.29 8.09
CA PRO A 152 -12.60 -3.21 8.74
C PRO A 152 -13.28 -4.55 9.08
N LEU A 153 -12.53 -5.65 9.01
CA LEU A 153 -13.02 -6.95 9.50
C LEU A 153 -13.26 -6.81 11.02
N PHE A 154 -14.46 -7.14 11.49
CA PHE A 154 -14.88 -6.97 12.90
C PHE A 154 -14.76 -5.54 13.47
N GLY A 155 -14.70 -4.50 12.64
CA GLY A 155 -14.63 -3.12 13.16
C GLY A 155 -13.23 -2.61 13.49
N VAL A 156 -12.21 -3.48 13.56
CA VAL A 156 -10.88 -3.14 14.11
C VAL A 156 -9.70 -3.57 13.24
N VAL A 157 -9.81 -4.67 12.47
CA VAL A 157 -8.67 -5.25 11.75
C VAL A 157 -8.70 -4.87 10.26
N PRO A 158 -7.64 -4.24 9.71
CA PRO A 158 -7.57 -3.91 8.29
C PRO A 158 -7.60 -5.17 7.40
N ARG A 159 -8.44 -5.16 6.35
CA ARG A 159 -8.57 -6.30 5.42
C ARG A 159 -7.26 -6.65 4.73
N ARG A 160 -6.46 -5.64 4.34
CA ARG A 160 -5.15 -5.80 3.72
C ARG A 160 -4.18 -6.60 4.60
N LEU A 161 -4.10 -6.26 5.89
CA LEU A 161 -3.27 -7.00 6.85
C LEU A 161 -3.69 -8.48 6.93
N VAL A 162 -5.01 -8.73 7.02
CA VAL A 162 -5.55 -10.10 7.05
C VAL A 162 -5.23 -10.85 5.77
N GLY A 163 -5.38 -10.22 4.60
CA GLY A 163 -5.05 -10.81 3.31
C GLY A 163 -3.58 -11.22 3.22
N VAL A 164 -2.66 -10.30 3.51
CA VAL A 164 -1.21 -10.56 3.49
C VAL A 164 -0.83 -11.68 4.48
N LEU A 165 -1.35 -11.64 5.71
CA LEU A 165 -1.08 -12.67 6.73
C LEU A 165 -1.67 -14.03 6.34
N ALA A 166 -2.89 -14.07 5.78
CA ALA A 166 -3.54 -15.31 5.35
C ALA A 166 -2.83 -15.93 4.15
N VAL A 167 -2.52 -15.15 3.11
CA VAL A 167 -1.83 -15.62 1.90
C VAL A 167 -0.45 -16.16 2.26
N SER A 168 0.32 -15.41 3.06
CA SER A 168 1.64 -15.87 3.51
C SER A 168 1.56 -17.14 4.36
N PHE A 169 0.60 -17.23 5.29
CA PHE A 169 0.40 -18.41 6.13
C PHE A 169 0.05 -19.65 5.29
N LEU A 170 -0.92 -19.51 4.38
CA LEU A 170 -1.32 -20.58 3.46
C LEU A 170 -0.16 -21.00 2.56
N THR A 171 0.65 -20.05 2.10
CA THR A 171 1.86 -20.33 1.33
C THR A 171 2.85 -21.16 2.15
N SER A 172 3.11 -20.81 3.40
CA SER A 172 4.01 -21.57 4.27
C SER A 172 3.53 -23.00 4.51
N VAL A 173 2.24 -23.18 4.80
CA VAL A 173 1.63 -24.52 4.93
C VAL A 173 1.77 -25.30 3.62
N PHE A 174 1.42 -24.68 2.50
CA PHE A 174 1.50 -25.28 1.17
C PHE A 174 2.91 -25.74 0.84
N LEU A 175 3.92 -24.90 1.06
CA LEU A 175 5.32 -25.24 0.81
C LEU A 175 5.80 -26.41 1.67
N LEU A 176 5.49 -26.40 2.97
CA LEU A 176 5.87 -27.49 3.88
C LEU A 176 5.22 -28.83 3.49
N VAL A 177 3.96 -28.79 3.05
CA VAL A 177 3.23 -29.98 2.59
C VAL A 177 3.73 -30.46 1.23
N LEU A 178 3.89 -29.56 0.26
CA LEU A 178 4.27 -29.90 -1.11
C LEU A 178 5.67 -30.53 -1.17
N TRP A 179 6.60 -30.11 -0.32
CA TRP A 179 7.94 -30.70 -0.23
C TRP A 179 8.09 -31.80 0.84
N GLY A 180 7.00 -32.20 1.51
CA GLY A 180 7.02 -33.28 2.50
C GLY A 180 7.68 -32.93 3.84
N ARG A 181 8.16 -31.70 4.00
CA ARG A 181 8.81 -31.16 5.22
C ARG A 181 7.89 -31.15 6.45
N HIS A 182 6.57 -31.13 6.25
CA HIS A 182 5.59 -31.15 7.34
C HIS A 182 5.58 -32.46 8.15
N ALA A 183 5.85 -33.61 7.53
CA ALA A 183 5.74 -34.93 8.17
C ALA A 183 7.09 -35.53 8.59
N GLU A 184 8.18 -34.84 8.31
CA GLU A 184 9.54 -35.27 8.60
C GLU A 184 9.76 -35.34 10.13
N GLU A 185 10.28 -36.47 10.61
CA GLU A 185 10.58 -36.75 12.03
C GLU A 185 9.36 -36.97 12.96
N ASP A 186 8.17 -37.26 12.41
CA ASP A 186 6.95 -37.52 13.19
C ASP A 186 6.64 -36.43 14.26
N PRO A 187 6.53 -35.15 13.86
CA PRO A 187 6.43 -34.04 14.79
C PRO A 187 5.15 -34.06 15.59
N THR A 188 5.19 -33.46 16.78
CA THR A 188 3.95 -33.14 17.50
C THR A 188 3.14 -32.08 16.74
N ARG A 189 1.82 -32.00 16.97
CA ARG A 189 0.98 -31.00 16.30
C ARG A 189 1.44 -29.56 16.54
N LEU A 190 1.94 -29.28 17.74
CA LEU A 190 2.43 -27.95 18.11
C LEU A 190 3.76 -27.63 17.42
N GLU A 191 4.62 -28.63 17.26
CA GLU A 191 5.89 -28.48 16.58
C GLU A 191 5.69 -28.28 15.08
N ALA A 192 4.81 -29.07 14.46
CA ALA A 192 4.42 -28.88 13.06
C ALA A 192 3.86 -27.46 12.83
N PHE A 193 3.04 -26.95 13.74
CA PHE A 193 2.59 -25.56 13.70
C PHE A 193 3.75 -24.57 13.91
N GLY A 194 4.67 -24.85 14.83
CA GLY A 194 5.90 -24.07 15.03
C GLY A 194 6.71 -23.94 13.73
N ARG A 195 6.95 -25.05 13.02
CA ARG A 195 7.63 -25.08 11.72
C ARG A 195 6.94 -24.18 10.70
N VAL A 196 5.60 -24.23 10.63
CA VAL A 196 4.81 -23.32 9.80
C VAL A 196 5.07 -21.86 10.19
N THR A 197 5.07 -21.52 11.48
CA THR A 197 5.28 -20.13 11.92
C THR A 197 6.68 -19.59 11.60
N VAL A 198 7.71 -20.43 11.59
CA VAL A 198 9.07 -20.02 11.19
C VAL A 198 9.09 -19.64 9.70
N ILE A 199 8.56 -20.51 8.84
CA ILE A 199 8.44 -20.22 7.40
C ILE A 199 7.51 -19.01 7.16
N TRP A 200 6.45 -18.90 7.96
CA TRP A 200 5.48 -17.82 7.88
C TRP A 200 6.10 -16.45 8.14
N ALA A 201 7.10 -16.33 9.00
CA ALA A 201 7.81 -15.08 9.21
C ALA A 201 8.43 -14.55 7.91
N ALA A 202 9.18 -15.39 7.19
CA ALA A 202 9.76 -15.02 5.90
C ALA A 202 8.70 -14.83 4.80
N ALA A 203 7.69 -15.70 4.78
CA ALA A 203 6.58 -15.59 3.85
C ALA A 203 5.82 -14.27 4.02
N ALA A 204 5.59 -13.82 5.26
CA ALA A 204 4.86 -12.60 5.56
C ALA A 204 5.65 -11.35 5.17
N ILE A 205 6.98 -11.36 5.34
CA ILE A 205 7.86 -10.30 4.79
C ILE A 205 7.79 -10.30 3.26
N GLY A 206 7.92 -11.46 2.62
CA GLY A 206 7.81 -11.57 1.17
C GLY A 206 6.46 -11.09 0.64
N ALA A 207 5.37 -11.50 1.29
CA ALA A 207 4.02 -11.12 0.88
C ALA A 207 3.76 -9.62 1.04
N SER A 208 4.17 -9.05 2.18
CA SER A 208 4.03 -7.61 2.41
C SER A 208 4.90 -6.78 1.45
N LEU A 209 6.10 -7.22 1.11
CA LEU A 209 6.91 -6.56 0.08
C LEU A 209 6.28 -6.67 -1.31
N GLY A 210 5.76 -7.85 -1.68
CA GLY A 210 5.08 -8.06 -2.96
C GLY A 210 3.86 -7.16 -3.11
N ASP A 211 3.05 -7.07 -2.06
CA ASP A 211 1.86 -6.22 -1.96
C ASP A 211 2.16 -4.71 -1.92
N ILE A 212 3.41 -4.29 -1.71
CA ILE A 212 3.83 -2.87 -1.77
C ILE A 212 4.28 -2.48 -3.19
N LEU A 213 4.54 -3.44 -4.09
CA LEU A 213 5.03 -3.11 -5.43
C LEU A 213 3.92 -2.49 -6.29
N PRO A 214 4.18 -1.35 -6.96
CA PRO A 214 3.18 -0.70 -7.79
C PRO A 214 2.91 -1.51 -9.07
N GLY A 215 1.77 -2.18 -9.13
CA GLY A 215 1.22 -2.80 -10.33
C GLY A 215 0.19 -1.90 -11.02
N GLU A 216 0.41 -1.52 -12.27
CA GLU A 216 -0.61 -0.82 -13.07
C GLU A 216 -1.81 -1.76 -13.36
N SER A 217 -2.92 -1.48 -12.67
CA SER A 217 -4.38 -1.59 -12.97
C SER A 217 -5.03 -2.87 -13.54
N GLU A 218 -6.31 -3.04 -13.12
CA GLU A 218 -7.35 -4.04 -13.46
C GLU A 218 -7.27 -5.41 -12.75
N GLY A 219 -7.63 -5.44 -11.46
CA GLY A 219 -7.92 -6.67 -10.72
C GLY A 219 -9.32 -6.63 -10.08
N THR A 220 -10.04 -7.75 -10.10
CA THR A 220 -11.36 -7.89 -9.48
C THR A 220 -11.26 -7.79 -7.95
N ASP A 221 -12.19 -7.04 -7.35
CA ASP A 221 -12.27 -6.85 -5.91
C ASP A 221 -12.57 -8.16 -5.16
N VAL A 222 -11.74 -8.48 -4.17
CA VAL A 222 -12.00 -9.61 -3.25
C VAL A 222 -13.00 -9.15 -2.19
N THR A 223 -14.29 -9.26 -2.51
CA THR A 223 -15.38 -9.05 -1.54
C THR A 223 -15.89 -10.42 -1.08
N LEU A 224 -16.43 -10.51 0.15
CA LEU A 224 -17.08 -11.76 0.61
C LEU A 224 -18.20 -12.21 -0.34
N GLU A 225 -18.88 -11.26 -0.98
CA GLU A 225 -19.87 -11.49 -2.03
C GLU A 225 -19.25 -12.15 -3.28
N THR A 226 -18.04 -11.73 -3.69
CA THR A 226 -17.30 -12.34 -4.81
C THR A 226 -16.89 -13.78 -4.53
N VAL A 227 -16.52 -14.11 -3.29
CA VAL A 227 -16.17 -15.48 -2.89
C VAL A 227 -17.41 -16.37 -2.92
N ASP A 228 -18.56 -15.87 -2.48
CA ASP A 228 -19.83 -16.58 -2.55
C ASP A 228 -20.30 -16.78 -4.00
N ASP A 229 -20.06 -15.81 -4.89
CA ASP A 229 -20.38 -15.91 -6.32
C ASP A 229 -19.45 -16.90 -7.08
N LEU A 230 -18.18 -16.97 -6.69
CA LEU A 230 -17.23 -17.98 -7.20
C LEU A 230 -17.55 -19.39 -6.72
N VAL A 231 -17.96 -19.55 -5.46
CA VAL A 231 -18.34 -20.84 -4.89
C VAL A 231 -19.74 -21.27 -5.35
N GLY A 232 -20.64 -20.31 -5.62
CA GLY A 232 -22.00 -20.56 -6.09
C GLY A 232 -22.06 -21.04 -7.54
N ARG A 233 -21.18 -20.56 -8.43
CA ARG A 233 -21.15 -20.99 -9.84
C ARG A 233 -20.79 -22.47 -10.05
N ASP A 234 -20.06 -23.09 -9.12
CA ASP A 234 -19.71 -24.51 -9.21
C ASP A 234 -20.86 -25.45 -8.82
N SER A 235 -22.00 -24.90 -8.36
CA SER A 235 -23.16 -25.69 -7.91
C SER A 235 -24.35 -25.75 -8.88
N GLU A 236 -24.26 -25.10 -10.05
CA GLU A 236 -25.35 -25.06 -11.04
C GLU A 236 -25.11 -25.90 -12.32
N ASP A 237 -23.95 -26.55 -12.46
CA ASP A 237 -23.61 -27.39 -13.63
C ASP A 237 -23.56 -28.91 -13.28
N GLU A 238 -24.62 -29.44 -12.66
CA GLU A 238 -24.92 -30.90 -12.61
C GLU A 238 -26.19 -31.26 -13.39
#